data_AF-A0A0L9TYJ5-F1
#
_entry.id   AF-A0A0L9TYJ5-F1
#
_cell.length_a   1.000
_cell.length_b   1.000
_cell.length_c   1.000
_cell.angle_alpha   90.00
_cell.angle_beta   90.00
_cell.angle_gamma   90.00
#
_symmetry.space_group_name_H-M   'P 1'
#
loop_
_entity.id
_entity.type
_entity.pdbx_description
1 polymer ?
#
loop_
_entity_poly.entity_id
_entity_poly.type
_entity_poly.pdbx_seq_one_letter_code
_entity_poly.pdbx_strand_id
1 'polypeptide(L)'
;MVPKPKTEGASGSAAFFKPGTVVEVSSEDEGFRGSWFSGTIIRHLASDRFLVEYHNLMADDKSSKHLREILHMRQLRPILPPETGQIFKFGDEVDAFYNDGWWEGFITEELENDRFAVYFRASKEQLVFFKEQLRIHREWFDHKWVPPLQQKNDESNEAAKPDESNEAAKPDESNEAAKPDEFVQGAIVEVSSDEEGFSGAWFEATIVEAKGNDKFLVEYQTLLADDDSNLLREEIDVFHIRPPPPNTNVDGQFNLLDEVDALYNDGWWVGVISKVLADSKYVIYFRSSNEELEFHHSHLRLHQDWIHGKWVMPSKAMKL
;
A
#
# COMPACT_ATOMS: atom_id res chain seq x y z
N MET A 1 -36.73 -2.83 -25.45
CA MET A 1 -36.92 -3.08 -24.00
C MET A 1 -36.05 -4.26 -23.65
N VAL A 2 -34.80 -3.98 -23.26
CA VAL A 2 -33.76 -4.98 -22.99
C VAL A 2 -33.89 -5.38 -21.50
N PRO A 3 -33.86 -6.67 -21.13
CA PRO A 3 -33.96 -7.07 -19.73
C PRO A 3 -32.74 -6.55 -18.97
N LYS A 4 -32.97 -5.88 -17.84
CA LYS A 4 -31.91 -5.58 -16.86
C LYS A 4 -31.27 -6.90 -16.40
N PRO A 5 -29.94 -6.97 -16.27
CA PRO A 5 -29.32 -8.13 -15.64
C PRO A 5 -29.79 -8.22 -14.19
N LYS A 6 -30.24 -9.41 -13.80
CA LYS A 6 -30.55 -9.75 -12.42
C LYS A 6 -29.24 -9.70 -11.63
N THR A 7 -29.18 -8.84 -10.63
CA THR A 7 -28.17 -8.89 -9.58
C THR A 7 -28.48 -10.10 -8.70
N GLU A 8 -27.97 -11.27 -9.07
CA GLU A 8 -27.82 -12.39 -8.13
C GLU A 8 -26.48 -12.22 -7.41
N GLY A 9 -26.56 -11.98 -6.11
CA GLY A 9 -25.38 -11.76 -5.26
C GLY A 9 -25.69 -11.27 -3.84
N ALA A 10 -26.91 -11.47 -3.32
CA ALA A 10 -27.09 -11.48 -1.87
C ALA A 10 -26.76 -12.91 -1.41
N SER A 11 -25.78 -13.09 -0.50
CA SER A 11 -25.61 -14.24 0.42
C SER A 11 -24.15 -14.75 0.64
N GLY A 12 -23.15 -13.86 0.70
CA GLY A 12 -21.80 -14.19 1.20
C GLY A 12 -21.37 -13.31 2.39
N SER A 13 -21.61 -12.00 2.27
CA SER A 13 -21.20 -10.94 3.21
C SER A 13 -21.79 -11.05 4.62
N ALA A 14 -23.07 -11.40 4.73
CA ALA A 14 -23.80 -11.45 6.01
C ALA A 14 -23.31 -12.58 6.96
N ALA A 15 -22.49 -13.51 6.48
CA ALA A 15 -21.94 -14.59 7.31
C ALA A 15 -20.82 -14.09 8.24
N PHE A 16 -19.94 -13.22 7.73
CA PHE A 16 -18.73 -12.75 8.43
C PHE A 16 -18.96 -11.47 9.22
N PHE A 17 -19.91 -10.63 8.82
CA PHE A 17 -20.08 -9.29 9.38
C PHE A 17 -21.42 -9.14 10.10
N LYS A 18 -21.58 -9.91 11.19
CA LYS A 18 -22.80 -9.88 12.02
C LYS A 18 -22.67 -8.87 13.15
N PRO A 19 -23.79 -8.32 13.67
CA PRO A 19 -23.77 -7.54 14.91
C PRO A 19 -23.04 -8.30 16.02
N GLY A 20 -22.14 -7.62 16.73
CA GLY A 20 -21.26 -8.16 17.76
C GLY A 20 -19.94 -8.76 17.25
N THR A 21 -19.73 -8.85 15.93
CA THR A 21 -18.46 -9.33 15.38
C THR A 21 -17.37 -8.27 15.53
N VAL A 22 -16.19 -8.69 16.00
CA VAL A 22 -14.99 -7.85 16.02
C VAL A 22 -14.33 -7.89 14.65
N VAL A 23 -13.98 -6.72 14.15
CA VAL A 23 -13.41 -6.48 12.82
C VAL A 23 -12.25 -5.51 12.93
N GLU A 24 -11.40 -5.50 11.91
CA GLU A 24 -10.49 -4.40 11.66
C GLU A 24 -11.10 -3.47 10.62
N VAL A 25 -10.91 -2.17 10.83
CA VAL A 25 -11.52 -1.08 10.09
C VAL A 25 -10.43 -0.24 9.45
N SER A 26 -10.46 -0.06 8.13
CA SER A 26 -9.61 0.92 7.46
C SER A 26 -10.24 2.31 7.49
N SER A 27 -9.41 3.32 7.71
CA SER A 27 -9.78 4.72 7.48
C SER A 27 -9.09 5.23 6.22
N GLU A 28 -9.84 5.97 5.41
CA GLU A 28 -9.33 6.63 4.20
C GLU A 28 -8.94 8.09 4.45
N ASP A 29 -9.15 8.57 5.68
CA ASP A 29 -8.82 9.92 6.10
C ASP A 29 -7.31 10.16 5.99
N GLU A 30 -6.96 11.40 5.67
CA GLU A 30 -5.57 11.83 5.55
C GLU A 30 -4.79 11.51 6.83
N GLY A 31 -3.60 10.91 6.68
CA GLY A 31 -2.78 10.44 7.80
C GLY A 31 -3.18 9.10 8.40
N PHE A 32 -4.32 8.52 8.03
CA PHE A 32 -4.77 7.18 8.49
C PHE A 32 -4.82 6.14 7.38
N ARG A 33 -4.47 6.51 6.14
CA ARG A 33 -4.42 5.58 5.02
C ARG A 33 -3.42 4.44 5.27
N GLY A 34 -3.81 3.22 4.93
CA GLY A 34 -3.03 2.01 5.20
C GLY A 34 -3.11 1.52 6.66
N SER A 35 -3.89 2.17 7.52
CA SER A 35 -4.11 1.74 8.90
C SER A 35 -5.38 0.91 9.05
N TRP A 36 -5.36 0.03 10.06
CA TRP A 36 -6.46 -0.86 10.41
C TRP A 36 -6.69 -0.85 11.91
N PHE A 37 -7.82 -0.30 12.34
CA PHE A 37 -8.20 -0.18 13.75
C PHE A 37 -9.23 -1.23 14.16
N SER A 38 -9.13 -1.73 15.38
CA SER A 38 -10.11 -2.69 15.91
C SER A 38 -11.45 -2.02 16.21
N GLY A 39 -12.54 -2.68 15.83
CA GLY A 39 -13.90 -2.23 16.11
C GLY A 39 -14.90 -3.38 16.20
N THR A 40 -16.11 -3.08 16.69
CA THR A 40 -17.23 -4.02 16.77
C THR A 40 -18.36 -3.57 15.87
N ILE A 41 -18.87 -4.47 15.04
CA ILE A 41 -20.08 -4.21 14.27
C ILE A 41 -21.26 -4.06 15.21
N ILE A 42 -21.87 -2.89 15.25
CA ILE A 42 -23.06 -2.62 16.04
C ILE A 42 -24.30 -3.12 15.30
N ARG A 43 -24.41 -2.83 13.99
CA ARG A 43 -25.48 -3.34 13.14
C ARG A 43 -25.18 -3.21 11.65
N HIS A 44 -25.79 -4.10 10.87
CA HIS A 44 -25.88 -3.97 9.41
C HIS A 44 -26.97 -2.97 9.02
N LEU A 45 -26.69 -2.14 8.02
CA LEU A 45 -27.61 -1.19 7.39
C LEU A 45 -27.98 -1.69 5.97
N ALA A 46 -28.57 -0.85 5.13
CA ALA A 46 -28.84 -1.21 3.74
C ALA A 46 -27.60 -0.95 2.85
N SER A 47 -27.47 -1.74 1.77
CA SER A 47 -26.45 -1.57 0.71
C SER A 47 -25.01 -1.69 1.21
N ASP A 48 -24.66 -2.84 1.81
CA ASP A 48 -23.29 -3.18 2.24
C ASP A 48 -22.65 -2.16 3.19
N ARG A 49 -23.48 -1.48 4.00
CA ARG A 49 -23.03 -0.52 5.01
C ARG A 49 -23.24 -1.06 6.41
N PHE A 50 -22.30 -0.77 7.30
CA PHE A 50 -22.30 -1.24 8.68
C PHE A 50 -22.03 -0.07 9.61
N LEU A 51 -22.75 -0.02 10.73
CA LEU A 51 -22.38 0.86 11.83
C LEU A 51 -21.39 0.12 12.71
N VAL A 52 -20.18 0.65 12.86
CA VAL A 52 -19.10 0.08 13.66
C VAL A 52 -18.76 1.03 14.80
N GLU A 53 -18.43 0.48 15.97
CA GLU A 53 -17.88 1.21 17.10
C GLU A 53 -16.41 0.81 17.27
N TYR A 54 -15.50 1.78 17.23
CA TYR A 54 -14.07 1.54 17.41
C TYR A 54 -13.77 1.14 18.86
N HIS A 55 -12.71 0.37 19.09
CA HIS A 55 -12.30 -0.01 20.44
C HIS A 55 -11.47 1.07 21.14
N ASN A 56 -10.57 1.72 20.40
CA ASN A 56 -9.57 2.62 21.00
C ASN A 56 -9.68 4.08 20.52
N LEU A 57 -10.63 4.39 19.63
CA LEU A 57 -10.89 5.77 19.17
C LEU A 57 -12.12 6.33 19.91
N MET A 58 -12.01 7.56 20.41
CA MET A 58 -13.06 8.24 21.16
C MET A 58 -13.80 9.25 20.29
N ALA A 59 -15.09 9.45 20.52
CA ALA A 59 -15.91 10.37 19.72
C ALA A 59 -15.56 11.85 19.96
N ASP A 60 -15.10 12.18 21.16
CA ASP A 60 -14.55 13.48 21.52
C ASP A 60 -13.69 13.35 22.79
N ASP A 61 -12.73 14.27 22.99
CA ASP A 61 -11.77 14.27 24.12
C ASP A 61 -12.42 14.37 25.50
N LYS A 62 -13.69 14.76 25.58
CA LYS A 62 -14.42 15.00 26.83
C LYS A 62 -15.38 13.86 27.16
N SER A 63 -15.58 12.93 26.23
CA SER A 63 -16.53 11.84 26.33
C SER A 63 -15.81 10.52 26.57
N SER A 64 -16.46 9.66 27.34
CA SER A 64 -16.06 8.26 27.48
C SER A 64 -16.67 7.38 26.38
N LYS A 65 -17.23 7.98 25.32
CA LYS A 65 -17.89 7.24 24.25
C LYS A 65 -16.90 6.98 23.13
N HIS A 66 -16.83 5.73 22.71
CA HIS A 66 -16.06 5.37 21.53
C HIS A 66 -16.66 5.97 20.26
N LEU A 67 -15.80 6.25 19.30
CA LEU A 67 -16.16 6.72 17.97
C LEU A 67 -17.02 5.67 17.27
N ARG A 68 -18.04 6.13 16.54
CA ARG A 68 -18.92 5.28 15.73
C ARG A 68 -19.05 5.84 14.34
N GLU A 69 -18.89 4.98 13.35
CA GLU A 69 -18.92 5.37 11.94
C GLU A 69 -19.76 4.41 11.11
N ILE A 70 -20.34 4.95 10.04
CA ILE A 70 -21.03 4.15 9.02
C ILE A 70 -20.04 3.88 7.92
N LEU A 71 -19.62 2.62 7.82
CA LEU A 71 -18.55 2.19 6.93
C LEU A 71 -19.11 1.27 5.85
N HIS A 72 -18.46 1.31 4.68
CA HIS A 72 -18.75 0.36 3.63
C HIS A 72 -18.07 -0.98 3.93
N MET A 73 -18.63 -2.09 3.46
CA MET A 73 -18.10 -3.44 3.67
C MET A 73 -16.63 -3.58 3.28
N ARG A 74 -16.18 -2.84 2.26
CA ARG A 74 -14.81 -2.86 1.74
C ARG A 74 -13.78 -2.30 2.73
N GLN A 75 -14.21 -1.46 3.67
CA GLN A 75 -13.37 -0.91 4.75
C GLN A 75 -13.28 -1.85 5.96
N LEU A 76 -13.89 -3.04 5.88
CA LEU A 76 -13.96 -3.99 6.98
C LEU A 76 -13.27 -5.29 6.59
N ARG A 77 -12.44 -5.79 7.49
CA ARG A 77 -11.92 -7.16 7.42
C ARG A 77 -12.09 -7.88 8.76
N PRO A 78 -12.17 -9.22 8.78
CA PRO A 78 -12.09 -9.98 10.02
C PRO A 78 -10.78 -9.68 10.75
N ILE A 79 -10.70 -9.99 12.05
CA ILE A 79 -9.43 -9.96 12.77
C ILE A 79 -8.51 -11.02 12.18
N LEU A 80 -7.26 -10.63 11.90
CA LEU A 80 -6.27 -11.57 11.41
C LEU A 80 -5.95 -12.59 12.53
N PRO A 81 -6.07 -13.91 12.28
CA PRO A 81 -5.70 -14.91 13.27
C PRO A 81 -4.22 -14.79 13.64
N PRO A 82 -3.84 -15.06 14.91
CA PRO A 82 -2.43 -15.02 15.31
C PRO A 82 -1.59 -16.02 14.50
N GLU A 83 -0.63 -15.51 13.74
CA GLU A 83 0.39 -16.31 13.06
C GLU A 83 1.68 -16.31 13.91
N THR A 84 2.35 -17.45 14.02
CA THR A 84 3.58 -17.60 14.81
C THR A 84 4.68 -18.21 13.95
N GLY A 85 5.93 -17.79 14.17
CA GLY A 85 7.08 -18.36 13.47
C GLY A 85 7.43 -17.66 12.16
N GLN A 86 6.90 -16.47 11.92
CA GLN A 86 7.29 -15.66 10.76
C GLN A 86 8.78 -15.35 10.81
N ILE A 87 9.41 -15.38 9.63
CA ILE A 87 10.74 -14.82 9.41
C ILE A 87 10.51 -13.64 8.48
N PHE A 88 11.02 -12.50 8.88
CA PHE A 88 10.87 -11.23 8.19
C PHE A 88 12.20 -10.86 7.53
N LYS A 89 12.15 -10.30 6.33
CA LYS A 89 13.31 -9.92 5.53
C LYS A 89 13.13 -8.56 4.89
N PHE A 90 14.24 -7.95 4.46
CA PHE A 90 14.20 -6.75 3.63
C PHE A 90 13.24 -6.91 2.43
N GLY A 91 12.35 -5.94 2.25
CA GLY A 91 11.35 -5.88 1.19
C GLY A 91 10.04 -6.61 1.50
N ASP A 92 9.95 -7.36 2.60
CA ASP A 92 8.69 -7.98 3.01
C ASP A 92 7.66 -6.90 3.37
N GLU A 93 6.44 -7.11 2.91
CA GLU A 93 5.29 -6.27 3.24
C GLU A 93 4.65 -6.75 4.55
N VAL A 94 4.47 -5.82 5.49
CA VAL A 94 4.03 -6.10 6.85
C VAL A 94 2.95 -5.14 7.31
N ASP A 95 2.13 -5.62 8.23
CA ASP A 95 1.31 -4.78 9.09
C ASP A 95 2.07 -4.59 10.41
N ALA A 96 2.41 -3.35 10.75
CA ALA A 96 3.09 -2.99 12.00
C ALA A 96 2.11 -2.39 13.02
N PHE A 97 2.13 -2.89 14.26
CA PHE A 97 1.25 -2.41 15.32
C PHE A 97 1.80 -1.13 15.96
N TYR A 98 1.11 -0.02 15.74
CA TYR A 98 1.48 1.31 16.19
C TYR A 98 0.23 2.17 16.42
N ASN A 99 0.25 3.03 17.46
CA ASN A 99 -0.87 3.94 17.78
C ASN A 99 -2.26 3.27 17.72
N ASP A 100 -2.41 2.12 18.39
CA ASP A 100 -3.66 1.36 18.49
C ASP A 100 -4.22 0.76 17.18
N GLY A 101 -3.44 0.80 16.09
CA GLY A 101 -3.78 0.24 14.79
C GLY A 101 -2.66 -0.61 14.18
N TRP A 102 -3.01 -1.37 13.16
CA TRP A 102 -2.07 -2.07 12.28
C TRP A 102 -1.82 -1.24 11.03
N TRP A 103 -0.57 -0.95 10.70
CA TRP A 103 -0.18 -0.05 9.62
C TRP A 103 0.62 -0.80 8.57
N GLU A 104 0.18 -0.70 7.31
CA GLU A 104 0.86 -1.27 6.16
C GLU A 104 2.22 -0.60 5.92
N GLY A 105 3.28 -1.39 5.78
CA GLY A 105 4.61 -0.90 5.47
C GLY A 105 5.57 -1.99 4.96
N PHE A 106 6.80 -1.58 4.69
CA PHE A 106 7.86 -2.44 4.12
C PHE A 106 9.04 -2.52 5.06
N ILE A 107 9.61 -3.71 5.20
CA ILE A 107 10.86 -3.86 5.94
C ILE A 107 12.00 -3.30 5.10
N THR A 108 12.69 -2.29 5.63
CA THR A 108 13.82 -1.63 4.98
C THR A 108 15.15 -1.94 5.63
N GLU A 109 15.15 -2.52 6.82
CA GLU A 109 16.37 -2.93 7.51
C GLU A 109 16.09 -4.05 8.52
N GLU A 110 16.96 -5.05 8.53
CA GLU A 110 17.00 -6.10 9.56
C GLU A 110 18.03 -5.69 10.63
N LEU A 111 17.56 -5.41 11.84
CA LEU A 111 18.39 -4.95 12.96
C LEU A 111 18.68 -6.09 13.94
N GLU A 112 19.68 -5.90 14.79
CA GLU A 112 19.98 -6.85 15.85
C GLU A 112 18.81 -7.00 16.86
N ASN A 113 18.69 -8.20 17.43
CA ASN A 113 17.71 -8.58 18.47
C ASN A 113 16.25 -8.58 17.98
N ASP A 114 15.99 -9.21 16.83
CA ASP A 114 14.64 -9.39 16.27
C ASP A 114 13.87 -8.06 16.10
N ARG A 115 14.59 -7.02 15.68
CA ARG A 115 14.02 -5.70 15.35
C ARG A 115 14.14 -5.44 13.87
N PHE A 116 13.18 -4.68 13.35
CA PHE A 116 13.10 -4.37 11.92
C PHE A 116 12.73 -2.91 11.77
N ALA A 117 13.40 -2.21 10.86
CA ALA A 117 12.94 -0.91 10.40
C ALA A 117 11.84 -1.10 9.37
N VAL A 118 10.69 -0.45 9.58
CA VAL A 118 9.54 -0.50 8.70
C VAL A 118 9.27 0.91 8.16
N TYR A 119 9.20 1.00 6.84
CA TYR A 119 8.84 2.21 6.09
C TYR A 119 7.35 2.23 5.77
N PHE A 120 6.67 3.30 6.15
CA PHE A 120 5.25 3.52 5.89
C PHE A 120 5.05 4.37 4.65
N ARG A 121 4.46 3.78 3.60
CA ARG A 121 4.24 4.45 2.30
C ARG A 121 3.44 5.75 2.44
N ALA A 122 2.42 5.75 3.30
CA ALA A 122 1.48 6.86 3.43
C ALA A 122 2.09 8.07 4.15
N SER A 123 2.84 7.86 5.24
CA SER A 123 3.46 8.95 6.00
C SER A 123 4.91 9.26 5.59
N LYS A 124 5.52 8.42 4.75
CA LYS A 124 6.96 8.46 4.39
C LYS A 124 7.89 8.34 5.59
N GLU A 125 7.39 7.85 6.72
CA GLU A 125 8.16 7.67 7.95
C GLU A 125 8.78 6.27 8.00
N GLN A 126 9.89 6.16 8.72
CA GLN A 126 10.50 4.89 9.09
C GLN A 126 10.58 4.76 10.60
N LEU A 127 10.03 3.66 11.13
CA LEU A 127 10.05 3.35 12.56
C LEU A 127 10.61 1.94 12.81
N VAL A 128 11.12 1.70 14.01
CA VAL A 128 11.69 0.41 14.40
C VAL A 128 10.70 -0.37 15.26
N PHE A 129 10.44 -1.61 14.89
CA PHE A 129 9.51 -2.51 15.56
C PHE A 129 10.20 -3.79 16.01
N PHE A 130 9.72 -4.35 17.11
CA PHE A 130 10.02 -5.74 17.46
C PHE A 130 9.18 -6.69 16.61
N LYS A 131 9.70 -7.90 16.39
CA LYS A 131 9.01 -8.98 15.66
C LYS A 131 7.56 -9.20 16.09
N GLU A 132 7.26 -9.09 17.39
CA GLU A 132 5.92 -9.32 17.94
C GLU A 132 4.91 -8.22 17.58
N GLN A 133 5.42 -7.05 17.16
CA GLN A 133 4.61 -5.94 16.67
C GLN A 133 4.40 -6.00 15.16
N LEU A 134 4.92 -7.04 14.49
CA LEU A 134 4.80 -7.22 13.05
C LEU A 134 4.00 -8.48 12.72
N ARG A 135 3.25 -8.40 11.63
CA ARG A 135 2.61 -9.55 10.99
C ARG A 135 2.70 -9.39 9.47
N ILE A 136 2.57 -10.47 8.73
CA ILE A 136 2.48 -10.38 7.25
C ILE A 136 1.29 -9.51 6.87
N HIS A 137 1.52 -8.54 5.98
CA HIS A 137 0.44 -7.78 5.38
C HIS A 137 -0.46 -8.71 4.56
N ARG A 138 -1.77 -8.65 4.80
CA ARG A 138 -2.75 -9.45 4.07
C ARG A 138 -4.00 -8.63 3.78
N GLU A 139 -4.47 -8.79 2.56
CA GLU A 139 -5.71 -8.20 2.10
C GLU A 139 -6.88 -9.15 2.34
N TRP A 140 -8.03 -8.59 2.68
CA TRP A 140 -9.28 -9.33 2.74
C TRP A 140 -10.10 -9.06 1.49
N PHE A 141 -10.11 -10.01 0.57
CA PHE A 141 -10.81 -9.90 -0.70
C PHE A 141 -11.62 -11.15 -0.99
N ASP A 142 -12.84 -10.98 -1.50
CA ASP A 142 -13.77 -12.07 -1.85
C ASP A 142 -13.87 -13.16 -0.76
N HIS A 143 -14.01 -12.71 0.49
CA HIS A 143 -14.12 -13.56 1.68
C HIS A 143 -12.90 -14.43 1.98
N LYS A 144 -11.71 -14.04 1.51
CA LYS A 144 -10.46 -14.75 1.74
C LYS A 144 -9.33 -13.78 2.09
N TRP A 145 -8.38 -14.27 2.88
CA TRP A 145 -7.11 -13.58 3.11
C TRP A 145 -6.17 -13.83 1.95
N VAL A 146 -5.50 -12.77 1.50
CA VAL A 146 -4.53 -12.79 0.41
C VAL A 146 -3.26 -12.05 0.86
N PRO A 147 -2.09 -12.71 0.96
CA PRO A 147 -1.89 -14.15 0.78
C PRO A 147 -2.75 -15.03 1.73
N PRO A 148 -2.94 -16.33 1.44
CA PRO A 148 -3.65 -17.24 2.32
C PRO A 148 -2.94 -17.45 3.65
N LEU A 149 -3.71 -17.61 4.73
CA LEU A 149 -3.17 -17.92 6.06
C LEU A 149 -2.35 -19.20 6.02
N GLN A 150 -1.16 -19.17 6.60
CA GLN A 150 -0.34 -20.37 6.70
C GLN A 150 -0.96 -21.29 7.76
N GLN A 151 -1.49 -22.44 7.33
CA GLN A 151 -1.93 -23.46 8.27
C GLN A 151 -0.70 -23.98 9.02
N LYS A 152 -0.76 -24.00 10.37
CA LYS A 152 0.23 -24.71 11.19
C LYS A 152 0.19 -26.18 10.81
N ASN A 153 1.08 -26.59 9.91
CA ASN A 153 1.46 -27.99 9.82
C ASN A 153 2.41 -28.23 11.00
N ASP A 154 1.84 -28.70 12.11
CA ASP A 154 2.62 -29.43 13.10
C ASP A 154 3.12 -30.71 12.42
N GLU A 155 4.42 -30.74 12.08
CA GLU A 155 5.27 -31.82 11.51
C GLU A 155 6.03 -31.26 10.28
N SER A 156 7.37 -31.23 10.18
CA SER A 156 8.45 -31.87 10.91
C SER A 156 9.80 -31.21 10.52
N ASN A 157 10.75 -31.24 11.46
CA ASN A 157 12.19 -30.95 11.30
C ASN A 157 12.78 -31.18 9.90
N GLU A 158 13.48 -30.18 9.37
CA GLU A 158 14.77 -30.42 8.73
C GLU A 158 15.74 -29.26 8.98
N ALA A 159 16.83 -29.59 9.67
CA ALA A 159 17.86 -28.66 10.11
C ALA A 159 18.76 -28.26 8.94
N ALA A 160 18.92 -26.96 8.70
CA ALA A 160 20.01 -26.42 7.91
C ALA A 160 21.00 -25.70 8.86
N LYS A 161 22.27 -26.11 8.77
CA LYS A 161 23.41 -25.66 9.58
C LYS A 161 23.76 -24.18 9.27
N PRO A 162 24.35 -23.44 10.24
CA PRO A 162 24.88 -22.11 9.96
C PRO A 162 26.23 -22.24 9.24
N ASP A 163 26.44 -21.44 8.20
CA ASP A 163 27.77 -21.21 7.63
C ASP A 163 28.23 -19.82 8.09
N GLU A 164 29.28 -19.81 8.90
CA GLU A 164 29.94 -18.62 9.42
C GLU A 164 30.88 -18.06 8.35
N SER A 165 30.66 -16.82 7.93
CA SER A 165 31.78 -15.94 7.56
C SER A 165 31.45 -14.51 7.95
N ASN A 166 31.88 -14.18 9.17
CA ASN A 166 32.03 -12.82 9.67
C ASN A 166 33.07 -12.07 8.83
N GLU A 167 32.71 -10.92 8.29
CA GLU A 167 33.65 -9.80 8.22
C GLU A 167 32.94 -8.51 8.61
N ALA A 168 33.35 -8.00 9.77
CA ALA A 168 32.79 -6.84 10.43
C ALA A 168 33.27 -5.55 9.76
N ALA A 169 32.33 -4.66 9.42
CA ALA A 169 32.61 -3.24 9.23
C ALA A 169 31.93 -2.45 10.35
N LYS A 170 32.72 -1.60 11.02
CA LYS A 170 32.29 -0.72 12.12
C LYS A 170 31.35 0.39 11.62
N PRO A 171 30.52 0.96 12.50
CA PRO A 171 29.60 2.03 12.15
C PRO A 171 30.39 3.32 11.95
N ASP A 172 30.11 4.02 10.85
CA ASP A 172 30.50 5.42 10.70
C ASP A 172 29.24 6.27 10.78
N GLU A 173 29.13 7.02 11.87
CA GLU A 173 28.20 8.15 11.99
C GLU A 173 28.70 9.26 11.07
N SER A 174 28.13 9.34 9.86
CA SER A 174 27.94 10.62 9.20
C SER A 174 26.75 10.51 8.25
N ASN A 175 25.64 11.10 8.68
CA ASN A 175 24.44 11.28 7.89
C ASN A 175 24.72 12.39 6.87
N GLU A 176 25.46 12.05 5.82
CA GLU A 176 25.54 12.86 4.60
C GLU A 176 24.77 12.08 3.55
N ALA A 177 23.55 12.53 3.26
CA ALA A 177 22.72 11.97 2.20
C ALA A 177 23.51 12.06 0.89
N ALA A 178 24.17 10.96 0.54
CA ALA A 178 24.78 10.80 -0.77
C ALA A 178 23.64 10.92 -1.77
N LYS A 179 23.66 11.99 -2.59
CA LYS A 179 22.74 12.14 -3.71
C LYS A 179 22.80 10.84 -4.50
N PRO A 180 21.67 10.12 -4.67
CA PRO A 180 21.64 9.02 -5.60
C PRO A 180 22.15 9.55 -6.94
N ASP A 181 23.12 8.86 -7.56
CA ASP A 181 23.68 9.19 -8.89
C ASP A 181 22.60 9.29 -10.00
N GLU A 182 21.34 9.02 -9.65
CA GLU A 182 20.15 8.98 -10.51
C GLU A 182 19.41 10.32 -10.59
N PHE A 183 19.64 11.27 -9.68
CA PHE A 183 18.94 12.58 -9.65
C PHE A 183 19.80 13.73 -10.16
N VAL A 184 20.21 13.62 -11.42
CA VAL A 184 20.98 14.65 -12.13
C VAL A 184 20.09 15.54 -12.99
N GLN A 185 20.57 16.74 -13.30
CA GLN A 185 19.88 17.64 -14.24
C GLN A 185 19.63 16.93 -15.59
N GLY A 186 18.38 17.00 -16.06
CA GLY A 186 17.92 16.35 -17.28
C GLY A 186 17.46 14.90 -17.09
N ALA A 187 17.57 14.32 -15.89
CA ALA A 187 17.03 13.00 -15.60
C ALA A 187 15.50 13.02 -15.64
N ILE A 188 14.91 12.00 -16.27
CA ILE A 188 13.47 11.73 -16.20
C ILE A 188 13.18 11.11 -14.84
N VAL A 189 12.14 11.60 -14.18
CA VAL A 189 11.67 11.14 -12.88
C VAL A 189 10.15 11.08 -12.88
N GLU A 190 9.59 10.41 -11.88
CA GLU A 190 8.19 10.47 -11.54
C GLU A 190 8.02 11.23 -10.22
N VAL A 191 7.01 12.10 -10.18
CA VAL A 191 6.74 13.02 -9.08
C VAL A 191 5.35 12.73 -8.50
N SER A 192 5.27 12.61 -7.19
CA SER A 192 4.01 12.51 -6.46
C SER A 192 3.72 13.79 -5.68
N SER A 193 2.47 13.95 -5.27
CA SER A 193 2.05 15.02 -4.36
C SER A 193 1.07 14.46 -3.34
N ASP A 194 1.18 14.91 -2.09
CA ASP A 194 0.21 14.59 -1.04
C ASP A 194 -1.00 15.51 -1.06
N GLU A 195 -1.05 16.50 -1.97
CA GLU A 195 -2.18 17.40 -2.11
C GLU A 195 -3.49 16.65 -2.40
N GLU A 196 -4.58 17.16 -1.82
CA GLU A 196 -5.90 16.60 -1.97
C GLU A 196 -6.28 16.51 -3.45
N GLY A 197 -6.62 15.30 -3.91
CA GLY A 197 -6.94 15.02 -5.32
C GLY A 197 -5.77 14.50 -6.16
N PHE A 198 -4.52 14.62 -5.68
CA PHE A 198 -3.32 14.11 -6.35
C PHE A 198 -2.60 13.00 -5.56
N SER A 199 -2.95 12.85 -4.28
CA SER A 199 -2.43 11.78 -3.42
C SER A 199 -2.64 10.39 -4.04
N GLY A 200 -1.52 9.71 -4.30
CA GLY A 200 -1.46 8.36 -4.90
C GLY A 200 -1.13 8.33 -6.39
N ALA A 201 -0.97 9.48 -7.04
CA ALA A 201 -0.54 9.60 -8.43
C ALA A 201 0.95 9.92 -8.56
N TRP A 202 1.56 9.40 -9.63
CA TRP A 202 2.93 9.70 -10.03
C TRP A 202 2.96 10.26 -11.45
N PHE A 203 3.42 11.50 -11.61
CA PHE A 203 3.47 12.23 -12.87
C PHE A 203 4.88 12.29 -13.43
N GLU A 204 5.02 12.11 -14.73
CA GLU A 204 6.33 12.16 -15.39
C GLU A 204 6.87 13.60 -15.43
N ALA A 205 8.12 13.78 -15.03
CA ALA A 205 8.80 15.07 -14.97
C ALA A 205 10.29 14.93 -15.31
N THR A 206 10.95 16.07 -15.49
CA THR A 206 12.40 16.16 -15.70
C THR A 206 13.01 17.02 -14.61
N ILE A 207 14.14 16.59 -14.04
CA ILE A 207 14.91 17.42 -13.10
C ILE A 207 15.53 18.60 -13.84
N VAL A 208 15.14 19.82 -13.49
CA VAL A 208 15.70 21.06 -14.04
C VAL A 208 16.99 21.45 -13.31
N GLU A 209 16.95 21.44 -11.97
CA GLU A 209 18.12 21.70 -11.12
C GLU A 209 17.89 21.24 -9.68
N ALA A 210 18.96 20.95 -8.96
CA ALA A 210 18.89 20.70 -7.52
C ALA A 210 18.77 22.02 -6.75
N LYS A 211 17.79 22.10 -5.85
CA LYS A 211 17.54 23.23 -4.94
C LYS A 211 17.98 22.85 -3.52
N GLY A 212 19.29 22.84 -3.29
CA GLY A 212 19.87 22.43 -2.00
C GLY A 212 20.15 20.93 -1.92
N ASN A 213 19.94 20.35 -0.74
CA ASN A 213 20.26 18.94 -0.47
C ASN A 213 19.09 18.00 -0.79
N ASP A 214 17.87 18.39 -0.43
CA ASP A 214 16.71 17.48 -0.41
C ASP A 214 15.55 17.94 -1.30
N LYS A 215 15.75 18.98 -2.13
CA LYS A 215 14.74 19.49 -3.04
C LYS A 215 15.27 19.65 -4.45
N PHE A 216 14.37 19.50 -5.43
CA PHE A 216 14.66 19.64 -6.84
C PHE A 216 13.59 20.49 -7.50
N LEU A 217 14.01 21.38 -8.40
CA LEU A 217 13.08 22.00 -9.34
C LEU A 217 12.84 20.99 -10.47
N VAL A 218 11.59 20.60 -10.67
CA VAL A 218 11.18 19.71 -11.75
C VAL A 218 10.31 20.45 -12.76
N GLU A 219 10.28 19.94 -13.99
CA GLU A 219 9.34 20.36 -15.03
C GLU A 219 8.52 19.14 -15.45
N TYR A 220 7.20 19.20 -15.29
CA TYR A 220 6.31 18.09 -15.69
C TYR A 220 6.24 17.99 -17.21
N GLN A 221 6.08 16.77 -17.73
CA GLN A 221 6.05 16.56 -19.18
C GLN A 221 4.68 16.85 -19.82
N THR A 222 3.60 16.72 -19.05
CA THR A 222 2.22 16.81 -19.55
C THR A 222 1.39 17.90 -18.88
N LEU A 223 1.78 18.34 -17.67
CA LEU A 223 1.05 19.37 -16.92
C LEU A 223 1.49 20.77 -17.33
N LEU A 224 0.53 21.68 -17.49
CA LEU A 224 0.76 23.09 -17.81
C LEU A 224 0.63 23.96 -16.56
N ALA A 225 1.30 25.10 -16.56
CA ALA A 225 1.07 26.16 -15.57
C ALA A 225 -0.33 26.77 -15.73
N ASP A 226 -0.82 27.46 -14.71
CA ASP A 226 -2.17 28.07 -14.65
C ASP A 226 -2.54 28.98 -15.84
N ASP A 227 -1.54 29.54 -16.52
CA ASP A 227 -1.71 30.42 -17.67
C ASP A 227 -1.65 29.69 -19.02
N ASP A 228 -1.59 28.35 -19.00
CA ASP A 228 -1.43 27.44 -20.14
C ASP A 228 -0.23 27.77 -21.05
N SER A 229 0.72 28.59 -20.59
CA SER A 229 1.77 29.15 -21.44
C SER A 229 2.97 28.22 -21.58
N ASN A 230 3.28 27.47 -20.52
CA ASN A 230 4.44 26.61 -20.40
C ASN A 230 4.12 25.37 -19.55
N LEU A 231 4.99 24.37 -19.61
CA LEU A 231 4.95 23.23 -18.72
C LEU A 231 5.11 23.68 -17.26
N LEU A 232 4.36 23.03 -16.37
CA LEU A 232 4.38 23.32 -14.94
C LEU A 232 5.76 23.01 -14.37
N ARG A 233 6.27 23.92 -13.52
CA ARG A 233 7.51 23.73 -12.77
C ARG A 233 7.26 23.94 -11.29
N GLU A 234 7.76 23.02 -10.47
CA GLU A 234 7.57 23.03 -9.02
C GLU A 234 8.84 22.61 -8.29
N GLU A 235 9.02 23.13 -7.08
CA GLU A 235 10.06 22.66 -6.17
C GLU A 235 9.54 21.49 -5.35
N ILE A 236 10.09 20.31 -5.59
CA ILE A 236 9.61 19.05 -5.05
C ILE A 236 10.67 18.50 -4.09
N ASP A 237 10.20 17.96 -2.97
CA ASP A 237 11.04 17.27 -1.99
C ASP A 237 11.46 15.88 -2.52
N VAL A 238 12.67 15.44 -2.20
CA VAL A 238 13.23 14.17 -2.66
C VAL A 238 12.35 12.97 -2.29
N PHE A 239 11.56 13.05 -1.22
CA PHE A 239 10.60 11.98 -0.84
C PHE A 239 9.44 11.81 -1.83
N HIS A 240 9.18 12.82 -2.65
CA HIS A 240 8.16 12.81 -3.70
C HIS A 240 8.72 12.51 -5.09
N ILE A 241 10.01 12.19 -5.19
CA ILE A 241 10.70 11.95 -6.46
C ILE A 241 11.22 10.52 -6.50
N ARG A 242 10.95 9.83 -7.60
CA ARG A 242 11.54 8.53 -7.93
C ARG A 242 12.00 8.50 -9.38
N PRO A 243 12.99 7.68 -9.76
CA PRO A 243 13.21 7.39 -11.18
C PRO A 243 11.97 6.70 -11.78
N PRO A 244 11.90 6.49 -13.11
CA PRO A 244 10.91 5.57 -13.68
C PRO A 244 11.20 4.14 -13.20
N PRO A 245 10.18 3.34 -12.86
CA PRO A 245 10.40 1.95 -12.48
C PRO A 245 11.05 1.18 -13.63
N PRO A 246 11.96 0.24 -13.33
CA PRO A 246 12.57 -0.59 -14.34
C PRO A 246 11.47 -1.34 -15.08
N ASN A 247 11.61 -1.42 -16.40
CA ASN A 247 10.74 -2.19 -17.26
C ASN A 247 10.84 -3.67 -16.87
N THR A 248 9.99 -4.10 -15.95
CA THR A 248 9.76 -5.52 -15.68
C THR A 248 8.92 -6.00 -16.85
N ASN A 249 9.54 -6.72 -17.78
CA ASN A 249 8.81 -7.39 -18.86
C ASN A 249 7.80 -8.34 -18.21
N VAL A 250 6.56 -7.90 -18.06
CA VAL A 250 5.45 -8.79 -17.76
C VAL A 250 5.08 -9.39 -19.12
N ASP A 251 5.90 -10.34 -19.62
CA ASP A 251 5.62 -11.09 -20.85
C ASP A 251 4.38 -12.01 -20.70
N GLY A 252 3.43 -11.64 -19.82
CA GLY A 252 2.25 -12.40 -19.45
C GLY A 252 1.10 -11.49 -19.02
N GLN A 253 -0.07 -12.11 -18.89
CA GLN A 253 -1.26 -11.45 -18.35
C GLN A 253 -1.08 -11.17 -16.86
N PHE A 254 -1.69 -10.09 -16.39
CA PHE A 254 -1.81 -9.86 -14.96
C PHE A 254 -2.88 -10.79 -14.37
N ASN A 255 -2.74 -11.10 -13.09
CA ASN A 255 -3.67 -11.96 -12.36
C ASN A 255 -4.65 -11.11 -11.56
N LEU A 256 -5.76 -11.74 -11.16
CA LEU A 256 -6.65 -11.17 -10.15
C LEU A 256 -5.82 -10.86 -8.88
N LEU A 257 -6.02 -9.68 -8.31
CA LEU A 257 -5.31 -9.15 -7.14
C LEU A 257 -3.83 -8.78 -7.34
N ASP A 258 -3.30 -8.84 -8.57
CA ASP A 258 -2.03 -8.16 -8.83
C ASP A 258 -2.23 -6.64 -8.61
N GLU A 259 -1.34 -6.03 -7.83
CA GLU A 259 -1.23 -4.58 -7.68
C GLU A 259 -0.47 -3.99 -8.88
N VAL A 260 -1.04 -2.94 -9.47
CA VAL A 260 -0.57 -2.33 -10.70
C VAL A 260 -0.59 -0.81 -10.60
N ASP A 261 0.30 -0.17 -11.34
CA ASP A 261 0.16 1.24 -11.68
C ASP A 261 -0.66 1.35 -12.97
N ALA A 262 -1.76 2.09 -12.93
CA ALA A 262 -2.61 2.38 -14.08
C ALA A 262 -2.39 3.82 -14.56
N LEU A 263 -2.09 3.98 -15.86
CA LEU A 263 -1.95 5.29 -16.48
C LEU A 263 -3.35 5.90 -16.71
N TYR A 264 -3.66 6.96 -15.98
CA TYR A 264 -4.94 7.65 -16.02
C TYR A 264 -4.75 9.14 -15.72
N ASN A 265 -5.38 10.03 -16.49
CA ASN A 265 -5.23 11.49 -16.37
C ASN A 265 -3.76 11.92 -16.25
N ASP A 266 -2.91 11.44 -17.18
CA ASP A 266 -1.50 11.78 -17.30
C ASP A 266 -0.58 11.37 -16.11
N GLY A 267 -1.12 10.62 -15.14
CA GLY A 267 -0.37 10.08 -14.01
C GLY A 267 -0.53 8.56 -13.88
N TRP A 268 0.42 7.94 -13.17
CA TRP A 268 0.37 6.53 -12.77
C TRP A 268 -0.28 6.40 -11.40
N TRP A 269 -1.39 5.67 -11.34
CA TRP A 269 -2.19 5.48 -10.13
C TRP A 269 -2.11 4.05 -9.63
N VAL A 270 -1.82 3.87 -8.35
CA VAL A 270 -1.79 2.54 -7.74
C VAL A 270 -3.22 1.99 -7.62
N GLY A 271 -3.42 0.76 -8.10
CA GLY A 271 -4.69 0.07 -8.02
C GLY A 271 -4.52 -1.44 -8.08
N VAL A 272 -5.61 -2.16 -7.80
CA VAL A 272 -5.60 -3.63 -7.72
C VAL A 272 -6.49 -4.21 -8.80
N ILE A 273 -6.04 -5.26 -9.50
CA ILE A 273 -6.88 -5.93 -10.50
C ILE A 273 -8.04 -6.65 -9.82
N SER A 274 -9.25 -6.13 -10.04
CA SER A 274 -10.49 -6.69 -9.53
C SER A 274 -11.19 -7.62 -10.51
N LYS A 275 -10.90 -7.51 -11.82
CA LYS A 275 -11.37 -8.45 -12.85
C LYS A 275 -10.35 -8.59 -13.98
N VAL A 276 -10.15 -9.82 -14.44
CA VAL A 276 -9.40 -10.13 -15.68
C VAL A 276 -10.41 -10.39 -16.80
N LEU A 277 -10.31 -9.65 -17.90
CA LEU A 277 -11.22 -9.74 -19.05
C LEU A 277 -10.50 -10.34 -20.27
N ALA A 278 -11.26 -10.65 -21.32
CA ALA A 278 -10.70 -11.02 -22.63
C ALA A 278 -9.97 -9.83 -23.28
N ASP A 279 -9.19 -10.10 -24.33
CA ASP A 279 -8.52 -9.10 -25.16
C ASP A 279 -7.56 -8.18 -24.38
N SER A 280 -6.84 -8.73 -23.39
CA SER A 280 -5.83 -8.01 -22.61
C SER A 280 -6.39 -6.79 -21.88
N LYS A 281 -7.60 -6.91 -21.35
CA LYS A 281 -8.28 -5.88 -20.57
C LYS A 281 -8.47 -6.30 -19.12
N TYR A 282 -8.46 -5.32 -18.23
CA TYR A 282 -8.56 -5.53 -16.79
C TYR A 282 -9.46 -4.45 -16.19
N VAL A 283 -10.19 -4.80 -15.14
CA VAL A 283 -10.87 -3.82 -14.29
C VAL A 283 -9.99 -3.58 -13.08
N ILE A 284 -9.57 -2.34 -12.89
CA ILE A 284 -8.72 -1.91 -11.79
C ILE A 284 -9.61 -1.25 -10.74
N TYR A 285 -9.44 -1.67 -9.49
CA TYR A 285 -10.05 -1.06 -8.33
C TYR A 285 -9.07 -0.08 -7.69
N PHE A 286 -9.49 1.19 -7.56
CA PHE A 286 -8.75 2.23 -6.86
C PHE A 286 -9.31 2.37 -5.44
N ARG A 287 -8.48 2.06 -4.43
CA ARG A 287 -8.91 2.11 -3.02
C ARG A 287 -9.32 3.51 -2.59
N SER A 288 -8.50 4.49 -2.95
CA SER A 288 -8.67 5.89 -2.56
C SER A 288 -9.99 6.50 -3.03
N SER A 289 -10.44 6.19 -4.25
CA SER A 289 -11.71 6.69 -4.79
C SER A 289 -12.87 5.70 -4.69
N ASN A 290 -12.60 4.44 -4.32
CA ASN A 290 -13.54 3.32 -4.36
C ASN A 290 -14.17 3.11 -5.76
N GLU A 291 -13.42 3.40 -6.83
CA GLU A 291 -13.86 3.26 -8.21
C GLU A 291 -13.31 1.98 -8.87
N GLU A 292 -14.05 1.45 -9.84
CA GLU A 292 -13.61 0.36 -10.71
C GLU A 292 -13.62 0.86 -12.17
N LEU A 293 -12.46 0.87 -12.83
CA LEU A 293 -12.32 1.35 -14.22
C LEU A 293 -11.66 0.28 -15.10
N GLU A 294 -12.05 0.22 -16.38
CA GLU A 294 -11.49 -0.73 -17.35
C GLU A 294 -10.27 -0.14 -18.06
N PHE A 295 -9.17 -0.89 -18.07
CA PHE A 295 -7.92 -0.51 -18.75
C PHE A 295 -7.46 -1.61 -19.70
N HIS A 296 -6.83 -1.19 -20.80
CA HIS A 296 -6.05 -2.08 -21.65
C HIS A 296 -4.67 -2.32 -21.03
N HIS A 297 -4.09 -3.50 -21.24
CA HIS A 297 -2.80 -3.91 -20.71
C HIS A 297 -1.68 -2.87 -20.95
N SER A 298 -1.69 -2.17 -22.08
CA SER A 298 -0.68 -1.15 -22.42
C SER A 298 -0.70 0.10 -21.52
N HIS A 299 -1.75 0.29 -20.73
CA HIS A 299 -1.87 1.38 -19.76
C HIS A 299 -1.60 0.89 -18.33
N LEU A 300 -1.10 -0.32 -18.17
CA LEU A 300 -0.81 -0.93 -16.89
C LEU A 300 0.66 -1.35 -16.84
N ARG A 301 1.26 -1.21 -15.68
CA ARG A 301 2.54 -1.83 -15.32
C ARG A 301 2.44 -2.42 -13.93
N LEU A 302 3.27 -3.40 -13.63
CA LEU A 302 3.30 -3.98 -12.28
C LEU A 302 3.72 -2.90 -11.29
N HIS A 303 2.99 -2.76 -10.18
CA HIS A 303 3.32 -1.76 -9.17
C HIS A 303 4.69 -2.08 -8.55
N GLN A 304 5.47 -1.04 -8.28
CA GLN A 304 6.77 -1.09 -7.64
C GLN A 304 6.94 0.13 -6.74
N ASP A 305 7.54 -0.08 -5.58
CA ASP A 305 7.88 1.01 -4.66
C ASP A 305 9.33 1.40 -4.80
N TRP A 306 9.56 2.70 -4.77
CA TRP A 306 10.90 3.27 -4.67
C TRP A 306 11.20 3.53 -3.20
N ILE A 307 12.03 2.70 -2.59
CA ILE A 307 12.36 2.77 -1.16
C ILE A 307 13.87 2.81 -1.02
N HIS A 308 14.40 3.88 -0.44
CA HIS A 308 15.82 4.07 -0.14
C HIS A 308 16.76 3.78 -1.33
N GLY A 309 16.43 4.31 -2.50
CA GLY A 309 17.26 4.16 -3.69
C GLY A 309 17.14 2.81 -4.38
N LYS A 310 16.13 2.00 -4.04
CA LYS A 310 15.90 0.68 -4.65
C LYS A 310 14.43 0.48 -4.99
N TRP A 311 14.20 -0.20 -6.11
CA TRP A 311 12.88 -0.69 -6.46
C TRP A 311 12.57 -1.98 -5.72
N VAL A 312 11.43 -1.99 -5.05
CA VAL A 312 10.89 -3.15 -4.33
C VAL A 312 9.58 -3.54 -5.02
N MET A 313 9.44 -4.83 -5.32
CA MET A 313 8.17 -5.37 -5.80
C MET A 313 7.27 -5.63 -4.59
N PRO A 314 5.97 -5.25 -4.63
CA PRO A 314 5.00 -5.76 -3.68
C PRO A 314 5.03 -7.28 -3.70
N SER A 315 4.96 -7.89 -2.52
CA SER A 315 5.03 -9.34 -2.40
C SER A 315 3.83 -9.95 -3.11
N LYS A 316 4.03 -10.61 -4.26
CA LYS A 316 2.96 -11.40 -4.87
C LYS A 316 2.54 -12.43 -3.85
N ALA A 317 1.29 -12.36 -3.40
CA ALA A 317 0.66 -13.45 -2.67
C ALA A 317 0.98 -14.75 -3.42
N MET A 318 1.74 -15.64 -2.77
CA MET A 318 2.30 -16.82 -3.45
C MET A 318 1.20 -17.52 -4.24
N LYS A 319 1.50 -17.80 -5.51
CA LYS A 319 0.60 -18.48 -6.45
C LYS A 319 -0.07 -19.66 -5.75
N LEU A 320 -1.41 -19.62 -5.73
CA LEU A 320 -2.29 -20.69 -5.24
C LEU A 320 -1.99 -22.04 -5.87
#